data_AF-A0A177NBS8-F1
#
_entry.id   AF-A0A177NBS8-F1
#
_cell.length_a   1.000
_cell.length_b   1.000
_cell.length_c   1.000
_cell.angle_alpha   90.00
_cell.angle_beta   90.00
_cell.angle_gamma   90.00
#
_symmetry.space_group_name_H-M   'P 1'
#
loop_
_entity.id
_entity.type
_entity.pdbx_description
1 polymer ?
#
loop_
_entity_poly.entity_id
_entity_poly.type
_entity_poly.pdbx_seq_one_letter_code
_entity_poly.pdbx_strand_id
1 'polypeptide(L)'
;MKIKPILFVLLTSMSVTLLTACSDDKPVVAKTPTTATKPVHNPFDHTHDEIVTDVVKHEFEHEFSDQCVARELKSSNNPDVDKPRLDKDCMCIAKHMMKDLSSEEAKKFLKEHENTHSLQIKFDAAAYFCVQNKQQPKGPHIFGKK
;
A
#
# COMPACT_ATOMS: atom_id res chain seq x y z
N MET A 1 -8.37 34.61 53.40
CA MET A 1 -7.20 34.08 52.66
C MET A 1 -7.12 34.89 51.36
N LYS A 2 -6.16 35.81 51.12
CA LYS A 2 -4.72 35.62 50.80
C LYS A 2 -4.59 34.59 49.65
N ILE A 3 -4.04 34.84 48.45
CA ILE A 3 -2.89 35.65 48.01
C ILE A 3 -3.10 36.10 46.53
N LYS A 4 -2.56 37.26 46.15
CA LYS A 4 -2.45 37.87 44.79
C LYS A 4 -1.20 37.29 44.03
N PRO A 5 -0.61 37.94 43.00
CA PRO A 5 -0.98 37.98 41.59
C PRO A 5 0.24 37.77 40.62
N ILE A 6 0.05 38.01 39.30
CA ILE A 6 1.06 38.46 38.30
C ILE A 6 2.13 37.44 37.79
N LEU A 7 2.34 37.53 36.47
CA LEU A 7 3.48 37.09 35.64
C LEU A 7 3.54 35.62 35.19
N PHE A 8 3.11 35.35 33.96
CA PHE A 8 3.99 34.75 32.94
C PHE A 8 3.47 35.16 31.55
N VAL A 9 3.86 36.37 31.15
CA VAL A 9 4.02 36.73 29.75
C VAL A 9 5.14 35.83 29.21
N LEU A 10 4.90 35.05 28.16
CA LEU A 10 5.78 34.94 26.97
C LEU A 10 5.37 33.72 26.10
N LEU A 11 5.26 33.99 24.80
CA LEU A 11 5.65 33.14 23.67
C LEU A 11 5.09 31.70 23.58
N THR A 12 4.28 31.46 22.56
CA THR A 12 4.56 30.50 21.45
C THR A 12 3.47 30.69 20.40
N SER A 13 3.70 31.50 19.36
CA SER A 13 4.36 31.09 18.11
C SER A 13 3.39 30.39 17.15
N MET A 14 2.88 31.22 16.24
CA MET A 14 2.32 30.89 14.94
C MET A 14 3.26 29.94 14.18
N SER A 15 2.87 28.67 14.03
CA SER A 15 3.56 27.71 13.17
C SER A 15 2.91 27.70 11.79
N VAL A 16 3.39 28.60 10.93
CA VAL A 16 3.28 28.43 9.48
C VAL A 16 4.17 27.23 9.13
N THR A 17 3.58 26.10 8.79
CA THR A 17 4.32 24.99 8.19
C THR A 17 4.73 25.43 6.78
N LEU A 18 5.95 25.94 6.67
CA LEU A 18 6.64 26.09 5.40
C LEU A 18 6.75 24.70 4.76
N LEU A 19 6.17 24.55 3.57
CA LEU A 19 6.47 23.45 2.66
C LEU A 19 7.95 23.61 2.25
N THR A 20 8.86 23.09 3.06
CA THR A 20 10.22 22.84 2.61
C THR A 20 10.16 21.63 1.69
N ALA A 21 10.03 21.90 0.40
CA ALA A 21 10.46 20.99 -0.64
C ALA A 21 11.95 20.70 -0.40
N CYS A 22 12.27 19.54 0.19
CA CYS A 22 13.64 19.02 0.31
C CYS A 22 14.13 18.48 -1.04
N SER A 23 14.14 19.35 -2.07
CA SER A 23 15.07 19.18 -3.19
C SER A 23 16.26 20.09 -2.87
N ASP A 24 17.30 19.52 -2.28
CA ASP A 24 18.57 20.18 -2.00
C ASP A 24 19.23 20.57 -3.34
N ASP A 25 18.89 21.75 -3.85
CA ASP A 25 19.51 22.35 -5.03
C ASP A 25 20.81 23.05 -4.62
N LYS A 26 21.92 22.30 -4.64
CA LYS A 26 23.28 22.87 -4.65
C LYS A 26 23.82 22.85 -6.07
N PRO A 27 24.27 24.00 -6.63
CA PRO A 27 24.90 24.02 -7.94
C PRO A 27 26.32 23.42 -7.82
N VAL A 28 26.47 22.16 -8.24
CA VAL A 28 27.77 21.52 -8.37
C VAL A 28 28.39 21.94 -9.69
N VAL A 29 29.46 22.71 -9.56
CA VAL A 29 30.43 23.11 -10.58
C VAL A 29 30.77 21.94 -11.51
N ALA A 30 30.66 22.21 -12.80
CA ALA A 30 31.02 21.34 -13.91
C ALA A 30 32.37 20.64 -13.73
N LYS A 31 32.34 19.30 -13.78
CA LYS A 31 33.47 18.44 -14.17
C LYS A 31 32.93 17.16 -14.85
N THR A 32 32.91 17.13 -16.17
CA THR A 32 33.23 15.91 -16.95
C THR A 32 34.75 15.83 -17.11
N PRO A 33 35.40 14.68 -17.41
CA PRO A 33 34.85 13.46 -18.04
C PRO A 33 35.31 12.11 -17.44
N THR A 34 34.57 11.02 -17.68
CA THR A 34 35.02 9.73 -18.29
C THR A 34 34.09 8.56 -17.96
N THR A 35 33.54 7.97 -19.03
CA THR A 35 33.30 6.55 -19.29
C THR A 35 33.09 5.59 -18.10
N ALA A 36 31.83 5.31 -17.81
CA ALA A 36 31.31 3.97 -17.57
C ALA A 36 29.78 4.05 -17.71
N THR A 37 29.24 3.56 -18.82
CA THR A 37 27.80 3.45 -19.03
C THR A 37 27.27 2.40 -18.05
N LYS A 38 26.99 2.82 -16.81
CA LYS A 38 26.15 2.04 -15.91
C LYS A 38 24.80 1.89 -16.63
N PRO A 39 24.23 0.67 -16.72
CA PRO A 39 22.89 0.54 -17.28
C PRO A 39 21.99 1.47 -16.47
N VAL A 40 21.28 2.34 -17.19
CA VAL A 40 20.25 3.20 -16.61
C VAL A 40 19.23 2.24 -16.02
N HIS A 41 19.27 2.05 -14.70
CA HIS A 41 18.28 1.26 -14.00
C HIS A 41 16.97 2.03 -14.12
N ASN A 42 16.15 1.63 -15.09
CA ASN A 42 14.82 2.17 -15.25
C ASN A 42 13.94 1.47 -14.21
N PRO A 43 13.41 2.19 -13.21
CA PRO A 43 12.57 1.60 -12.17
C PRO A 43 11.25 1.02 -12.70
N PHE A 44 10.93 1.25 -13.99
CA PHE A 44 9.78 0.69 -14.69
C PHE A 44 10.15 -0.47 -15.63
N ASP A 45 11.42 -0.89 -15.68
CA ASP A 45 11.86 -2.01 -16.49
C ASP A 45 11.76 -3.33 -15.71
N HIS A 46 10.55 -3.90 -15.72
CA HIS A 46 10.21 -5.16 -15.05
C HIS A 46 10.71 -6.41 -15.81
N THR A 47 11.47 -6.26 -16.90
CA THR A 47 11.97 -7.42 -17.67
C THR A 47 13.04 -8.22 -16.93
N HIS A 48 13.60 -7.64 -15.86
CA HIS A 48 14.66 -8.22 -15.05
C HIS A 48 14.25 -8.53 -13.60
N ASP A 49 12.98 -8.36 -13.25
CA ASP A 49 12.52 -8.68 -11.89
C ASP A 49 12.73 -10.18 -11.64
N GLU A 50 13.43 -10.50 -10.54
CA GLU A 50 13.65 -11.87 -10.11
C GLU A 50 12.28 -12.56 -10.02
N ILE A 51 12.10 -13.69 -10.70
CA ILE A 51 10.85 -14.43 -10.65
C ILE A 51 10.66 -14.90 -9.21
N VAL A 52 9.60 -14.43 -8.55
CA VAL A 52 9.21 -14.92 -7.22
C VAL A 52 8.99 -16.42 -7.35
N THR A 53 9.75 -17.24 -6.62
CA THR A 53 9.51 -18.69 -6.59
C THR A 53 8.10 -18.96 -6.06
N ASP A 54 7.41 -19.98 -6.61
CA ASP A 54 6.01 -20.27 -6.23
C ASP A 54 5.80 -20.48 -4.73
N VAL A 55 6.84 -20.93 -4.01
CA VAL A 55 6.81 -21.05 -2.54
C VAL A 55 6.62 -19.69 -1.85
N VAL A 56 7.39 -18.69 -2.26
CA VAL A 56 7.32 -17.32 -1.71
C VAL A 56 5.99 -16.65 -2.09
N LYS A 57 5.45 -16.97 -3.27
CA LYS A 57 4.12 -16.51 -3.69
C LYS A 57 3.03 -17.03 -2.76
N HIS A 58 3.03 -18.34 -2.48
CA HIS A 58 2.05 -18.93 -1.59
C HIS A 58 2.19 -18.43 -0.14
N GLU A 59 3.42 -18.27 0.34
CA GLU A 59 3.66 -17.70 1.67
C GLU A 59 3.11 -16.28 1.78
N PHE A 60 3.38 -15.43 0.79
CA PHE A 60 2.78 -14.10 0.71
C PHE A 60 1.25 -14.16 0.67
N GLU A 61 0.66 -15.01 -0.17
CA GLU A 61 -0.79 -15.11 -0.30
C GLU A 61 -1.47 -15.38 1.05
N HIS A 62 -0.94 -16.36 1.79
CA HIS A 62 -1.48 -16.73 3.10
C HIS A 62 -1.25 -15.65 4.15
N GLU A 63 0.00 -15.21 4.33
CA GLU A 63 0.37 -14.23 5.35
C GLU A 63 -0.36 -12.89 5.13
N PHE A 64 -0.43 -12.44 3.88
CA PHE A 64 -1.18 -11.23 3.54
C PHE A 64 -2.67 -11.40 3.82
N SER A 65 -3.26 -12.53 3.41
CA SER A 65 -4.68 -12.78 3.63
C SER A 65 -5.04 -12.82 5.11
N ASP A 66 -4.21 -13.43 5.94
CA ASP A 66 -4.44 -13.53 7.39
C ASP A 66 -4.34 -12.16 8.06
N GLN A 67 -3.36 -11.34 7.67
CA GLN A 67 -3.25 -9.95 8.16
C GLN A 67 -4.43 -9.09 7.71
N CYS A 68 -4.91 -9.27 6.49
CA CYS A 68 -6.10 -8.60 5.97
C CYS A 68 -7.35 -8.98 6.80
N VAL A 69 -7.58 -10.28 7.01
CA VAL A 69 -8.72 -10.76 7.80
C VAL A 69 -8.64 -10.24 9.24
N ALA A 70 -7.47 -10.32 9.87
CA ALA A 70 -7.28 -9.83 11.24
C ALA A 70 -7.58 -8.34 11.38
N ARG A 71 -7.20 -7.53 10.38
CA ARG A 71 -7.48 -6.08 10.35
C ARG A 71 -8.97 -5.79 10.23
N GLU A 72 -9.65 -6.46 9.31
CA GLU A 72 -11.08 -6.26 9.06
C GLU A 72 -11.96 -6.81 10.19
N LEU A 73 -11.55 -7.92 10.81
CA LEU A 73 -12.27 -8.45 11.97
C LEU A 73 -12.14 -7.56 13.20
N LYS A 74 -11.05 -6.79 13.34
CA LYS A 74 -10.87 -5.85 14.44
C LYS A 74 -11.93 -4.75 14.47
N SER A 75 -12.49 -4.40 13.31
CA SER A 75 -13.56 -3.41 13.16
C SER A 75 -14.96 -4.04 12.99
N SER A 76 -15.07 -5.38 13.02
CA SER A 76 -16.34 -6.08 12.86
C SER A 76 -17.16 -6.09 14.15
N ASN A 77 -18.47 -5.87 14.00
CA ASN A 77 -19.45 -6.05 15.08
C ASN A 77 -19.97 -7.49 15.18
N ASN A 78 -19.70 -8.34 14.18
CA ASN A 78 -20.09 -9.75 14.16
C ASN A 78 -19.00 -10.62 13.50
N PRO A 79 -17.91 -10.90 14.23
CA PRO A 79 -16.73 -11.54 13.67
C PRO A 79 -17.00 -12.93 13.07
N ASP A 80 -17.89 -13.71 13.69
CA ASP A 80 -18.18 -15.09 13.25
C ASP A 80 -18.91 -15.13 11.91
N VAL A 81 -19.75 -14.13 11.64
CA VAL A 81 -20.48 -14.00 10.36
C VAL A 81 -19.60 -13.35 9.30
N ASP A 82 -18.76 -12.41 9.69
CA ASP A 82 -17.89 -11.68 8.75
C ASP A 82 -16.68 -12.49 8.32
N LYS A 83 -16.12 -13.34 9.19
CA LYS A 83 -14.88 -14.07 8.93
C LYS A 83 -14.94 -14.87 7.62
N PRO A 84 -15.96 -15.69 7.32
CA PRO A 84 -15.98 -16.47 6.06
C PRO A 84 -15.99 -15.59 4.81
N ARG A 85 -16.63 -14.41 4.87
CA ARG A 85 -16.65 -13.44 3.78
C ARG A 85 -15.29 -12.78 3.63
N LEU A 86 -14.69 -12.35 4.75
CA LEU A 86 -13.38 -11.72 4.78
C LEU A 86 -12.27 -12.68 4.33
N ASP A 87 -12.28 -13.93 4.78
CA ASP A 87 -11.35 -14.97 4.32
C ASP A 87 -11.38 -15.07 2.79
N LYS A 88 -12.58 -15.10 2.20
CA LYS A 88 -12.75 -15.18 0.74
C LYS A 88 -12.26 -13.91 0.03
N ASP A 89 -12.63 -12.74 0.52
CA ASP A 89 -12.32 -11.47 -0.13
C ASP A 89 -10.82 -11.14 0.01
N CYS A 90 -10.24 -11.30 1.19
CA CYS A 90 -8.80 -11.11 1.45
C CYS A 90 -7.93 -12.12 0.66
N MET A 91 -8.37 -13.37 0.53
CA MET A 91 -7.67 -14.36 -0.31
C MET A 91 -7.73 -13.98 -1.80
N CYS A 92 -8.85 -13.45 -2.28
CA CYS A 92 -8.96 -12.93 -3.64
C CYS A 92 -7.97 -11.77 -3.87
N ILE A 93 -7.90 -10.85 -2.89
CA ILE A 93 -7.03 -9.68 -2.95
C ILE A 93 -5.57 -10.13 -3.03
N ALA A 94 -5.13 -11.02 -2.14
CA ALA A 94 -3.77 -11.53 -2.10
C ALA A 94 -3.35 -12.14 -3.45
N LYS A 95 -4.21 -13.00 -4.03
CA LYS A 95 -4.00 -13.60 -5.36
C LYS A 95 -3.94 -12.58 -6.48
N HIS A 96 -4.72 -11.51 -6.39
CA HIS A 96 -4.70 -10.46 -7.41
C HIS A 96 -3.42 -9.64 -7.31
N MET A 97 -2.98 -9.31 -6.10
CA MET A 97 -1.73 -8.58 -5.86
C MET A 97 -0.52 -9.35 -6.38
N MET A 98 -0.50 -10.68 -6.21
CA MET A 98 0.60 -11.54 -6.67
C MET A 98 0.87 -11.50 -8.19
N LYS A 99 -0.08 -11.03 -9.01
CA LYS A 99 0.11 -10.96 -10.47
C LYS A 99 1.20 -9.95 -10.85
N ASP A 100 1.25 -8.84 -10.15
CA ASP A 100 2.13 -7.72 -10.43
C ASP A 100 3.07 -7.41 -9.26
N LEU A 101 3.15 -8.28 -8.24
CA LEU A 101 4.02 -8.11 -7.08
C LEU A 101 5.47 -8.47 -7.43
N SER A 102 6.41 -7.57 -7.17
CA SER A 102 7.83 -7.87 -7.39
C SER A 102 8.38 -8.77 -6.27
N SER A 103 9.45 -9.51 -6.56
CA SER A 103 10.16 -10.30 -5.54
C SER A 103 10.67 -9.48 -4.37
N GLU A 104 11.07 -8.24 -4.61
CA GLU A 104 11.53 -7.37 -3.54
C GLU A 104 10.39 -6.95 -2.62
N GLU A 105 9.22 -6.63 -3.17
CA GLU A 105 8.04 -6.26 -2.37
C GLU A 105 7.52 -7.44 -1.55
N ALA A 106 7.46 -8.64 -2.14
CA ALA A 106 7.09 -9.85 -1.42
C ALA A 106 8.07 -10.14 -0.27
N LYS A 107 9.38 -10.02 -0.52
CA LYS A 107 10.42 -10.20 0.51
C LYS A 107 10.32 -9.15 1.62
N LYS A 108 10.10 -7.88 1.29
CA LYS A 108 9.90 -6.80 2.29
C LYS A 108 8.67 -7.03 3.14
N PHE A 109 7.56 -7.44 2.53
CA PHE A 109 6.36 -7.77 3.27
C PHE A 109 6.58 -8.96 4.23
N LEU A 110 7.16 -10.06 3.73
CA LEU A 110 7.33 -11.29 4.50
C LEU A 110 8.41 -11.19 5.57
N LYS A 111 9.55 -10.54 5.29
CA LYS A 111 10.71 -10.52 6.20
C LYS A 111 10.77 -9.27 7.05
N GLU A 112 10.40 -8.13 6.49
CA GLU A 112 10.54 -6.82 7.14
C GLU A 112 9.20 -6.35 7.72
N HIS A 113 8.10 -7.08 7.45
CA HIS A 113 6.74 -6.73 7.82
C HIS A 113 6.37 -5.29 7.39
N GLU A 114 6.99 -4.83 6.30
CA GLU A 114 6.81 -3.48 5.79
C GLU A 114 5.66 -3.43 4.79
N ASN A 115 4.68 -2.57 5.08
CA ASN A 115 3.60 -2.27 4.15
C ASN A 115 4.01 -1.07 3.29
N THR A 116 4.71 -1.33 2.19
CA THR A 116 5.14 -0.27 1.27
C THR A 116 3.95 0.45 0.64
N HIS A 117 4.14 1.71 0.23
CA HIS A 117 3.10 2.46 -0.49
C HIS A 117 2.69 1.77 -1.80
N SER A 118 3.62 1.10 -2.47
CA SER A 118 3.32 0.32 -3.67
C SER A 118 2.38 -0.85 -3.36
N LEU A 119 2.57 -1.51 -2.21
CA LEU A 119 1.70 -2.59 -1.73
C LEU A 119 0.28 -2.07 -1.43
N GLN A 120 0.15 -0.87 -0.87
CA GLN A 120 -1.15 -0.21 -0.64
C GLN A 120 -1.89 0.06 -1.94
N ILE A 121 -1.21 0.62 -2.95
CA ILE A 121 -1.82 0.89 -4.26
C ILE A 121 -2.31 -0.43 -4.91
N LYS A 122 -1.52 -1.49 -4.82
CA LYS A 122 -1.89 -2.82 -5.31
C LYS A 122 -3.09 -3.39 -4.55
N PHE A 123 -3.11 -3.21 -3.23
CA PHE A 123 -4.25 -3.58 -2.40
C PHE A 123 -5.53 -2.87 -2.83
N ASP A 124 -5.50 -1.55 -3.04
CA ASP A 124 -6.69 -0.78 -3.43
C ASP A 124 -7.26 -1.24 -4.78
N ALA A 125 -6.38 -1.48 -5.76
CA ALA A 125 -6.76 -2.02 -7.06
C ALA A 125 -7.36 -3.43 -6.95
N ALA A 126 -6.74 -4.30 -6.15
CA ALA A 126 -7.20 -5.65 -5.90
C ALA A 126 -8.53 -5.68 -5.12
N ALA A 127 -8.71 -4.80 -4.13
CA ALA A 127 -9.93 -4.66 -3.34
C ALA A 127 -11.09 -4.21 -4.22
N TYR A 128 -10.86 -3.26 -5.12
CA TYR A 128 -11.85 -2.88 -6.14
C TYR A 128 -12.30 -4.10 -6.95
N PHE A 129 -11.34 -4.90 -7.46
CA PHE A 129 -11.65 -6.09 -8.23
C PHE A 129 -12.37 -7.19 -7.43
N CYS A 130 -11.94 -7.44 -6.20
CA CYS A 130 -12.43 -8.59 -5.41
C CYS A 130 -13.74 -8.32 -4.67
N VAL A 131 -13.93 -7.09 -4.20
CA VAL A 131 -15.11 -6.71 -3.40
C VAL A 131 -16.20 -6.11 -4.28
N GLN A 132 -15.86 -5.27 -5.27
CA GLN A 132 -16.87 -4.53 -6.03
C GLN A 132 -17.38 -5.29 -7.27
N ASN A 133 -16.63 -6.24 -7.81
CA ASN A 133 -17.00 -6.93 -9.05
C ASN A 133 -18.15 -7.97 -8.89
N LYS A 134 -18.85 -7.98 -7.75
CA LYS A 134 -20.00 -8.86 -7.48
C LYS A 134 -21.33 -8.34 -8.04
N GLN A 135 -21.41 -7.11 -8.55
CA GLN A 135 -22.59 -6.63 -9.26
C GLN A 135 -22.21 -5.68 -10.40
N GLN A 136 -21.82 -6.22 -11.56
CA GLN A 136 -22.27 -5.57 -12.79
C GLN A 136 -23.79 -5.75 -12.81
N PRO A 137 -24.61 -4.69 -12.70
CA PRO A 137 -26.05 -4.85 -12.76
C PRO A 137 -26.36 -5.58 -14.05
N LYS A 138 -27.05 -6.73 -13.97
CA LYS A 138 -27.56 -7.42 -15.16
C LYS A 138 -28.35 -6.36 -15.91
N GLY A 139 -27.90 -6.02 -17.11
CA GLY A 139 -28.56 -5.01 -17.94
C GLY A 139 -30.06 -5.32 -17.99
N PRO A 140 -30.92 -4.29 -17.92
CA PRO A 140 -32.36 -4.51 -17.85
C PRO A 140 -32.77 -5.48 -18.96
N HIS A 141 -33.49 -6.54 -18.61
CA HIS A 141 -34.06 -7.46 -19.59
C HIS A 141 -35.22 -6.73 -20.28
N ILE A 142 -34.90 -5.87 -21.24
CA ILE A 142 -35.88 -5.06 -21.97
C ILE A 142 -36.72 -5.93 -22.93
N PHE A 143 -36.24 -7.13 -23.26
CA PHE A 143 -36.95 -8.06 -24.14
C PHE A 143 -37.00 -9.45 -23.52
N GLY A 144 -38.04 -9.70 -22.72
CA GLY A 144 -38.42 -11.05 -22.33
C GLY A 144 -38.87 -11.83 -23.56
N LYS A 145 -38.14 -12.89 -23.91
CA LYS A 145 -38.72 -14.04 -24.60
C LYS A 145 -38.75 -15.20 -23.62
N LYS A 146 -39.97 -15.73 -23.43
CA LYS A 146 -40.27 -16.93 -22.68
C LYS A 146 -39.46 -18.12 -23.19
#